data_AF-A0A0C3BI60-F1
#
_entry.id   AF-A0A0C3BI60-F1
#
_cell.length_a   1.000
_cell.length_b   1.000
_cell.length_c   1.000
_cell.angle_alpha   90.00
_cell.angle_beta   90.00
_cell.angle_gamma   90.00
#
_symmetry.space_group_name_H-M   'P 1'
#
loop_
_entity.id
_entity.type
_entity.pdbx_description
1 polymer ?
#
loop_
_entity_poly.entity_id
_entity_poly.type
_entity_poly.pdbx_seq_one_letter_code
_entity_poly.pdbx_strand_id
1 'polypeptide(L)'
;NATATVPLTSTQKGLLWAFFSLHIVGGHILIPILLGLSIWRQRDGARNYVSYNFFFTWLLYSITFTLLLYAGQQTGPEPTWNICRTQAALVYAVPILVATASCTLVFQASALFMDIRATESNKIIQRNFFSMRNLVLICFPYVLAAGYLIGPSVVAIGARKTISRSNALFYCSSNLRALTVVSATSVGVIFLITVIMEVLIARMLAKRARIEQLGSWWKASGFFVRIALFTAYLLFSVAACGVEISQPSSPFRIIVQACGPLIVFAVFGTTPALWSFARVSRISVSLSDSRTSRTSDKSTTPFYQPVTTSVA
;
A
#
# COMPACT_ATOMS: atom_id res chain seq x y z
N ASN A 1 23.38 31.70 -18.67
CA ASN A 1 24.17 31.03 -17.62
C ASN A 1 23.95 29.53 -17.69
N ALA A 2 24.89 28.81 -18.30
CA ALA A 2 24.91 27.35 -18.24
C ALA A 2 25.22 26.95 -16.80
N THR A 3 24.24 26.40 -16.10
CA THR A 3 24.42 25.83 -14.77
C THR A 3 25.35 24.63 -14.90
N ALA A 4 26.57 24.75 -14.37
CA ALA A 4 27.55 23.68 -14.39
C ALA A 4 26.96 22.41 -13.78
N THR A 5 26.96 21.33 -14.54
CA THR A 5 26.50 20.02 -14.08
C THR A 5 27.52 19.48 -13.07
N VAL A 6 27.16 19.44 -11.79
CA VAL A 6 27.99 18.76 -10.78
C VAL A 6 27.90 17.24 -11.05
N PRO A 7 29.01 16.56 -11.41
CA PRO A 7 28.97 15.14 -11.67
C PRO A 7 28.66 14.38 -10.38
N LEU A 8 27.71 13.43 -10.46
CA LEU A 8 27.38 12.52 -9.35
C LEU A 8 28.58 11.62 -9.03
N THR A 9 28.89 11.47 -7.73
CA THR A 9 29.89 10.51 -7.27
C THR A 9 29.44 9.07 -7.54
N SER A 10 30.38 8.12 -7.63
CA SER A 10 30.06 6.70 -7.87
C SER A 10 29.08 6.14 -6.82
N THR A 11 29.23 6.54 -5.55
CA THR A 11 28.32 6.16 -4.46
C THR A 11 26.91 6.71 -4.68
N GLN A 12 26.79 7.98 -5.09
CA GLN A 12 25.48 8.60 -5.37
C GLN A 12 24.78 7.92 -6.55
N LYS A 13 25.51 7.50 -7.59
CA LYS A 13 24.96 6.74 -8.71
C LYS A 13 24.39 5.39 -8.25
N GLY A 14 25.12 4.66 -7.40
CA GLY A 14 24.62 3.40 -6.83
C GLY A 14 23.34 3.59 -6.02
N LEU A 15 23.31 4.64 -5.18
CA LEU A 15 22.15 4.97 -4.36
C LEU A 15 20.93 5.39 -5.19
N LEU A 16 21.15 6.16 -6.26
CA LEU A 16 20.13 6.56 -7.23
C LEU A 16 19.46 5.33 -7.88
N TRP A 17 20.27 4.37 -8.35
CA TRP A 17 19.76 3.16 -8.98
C TRP A 17 19.05 2.25 -7.99
N ALA A 18 19.55 2.12 -6.76
CA ALA A 18 18.87 1.40 -5.70
C ALA A 18 17.49 2.01 -5.41
N PHE A 19 17.43 3.34 -5.26
CA PHE A 19 16.19 4.08 -5.03
C PHE A 19 15.13 3.81 -6.10
N PHE A 20 15.48 3.96 -7.38
CA PHE A 20 14.54 3.68 -8.46
C PHE A 20 14.18 2.21 -8.58
N SER A 21 15.14 1.30 -8.40
CA SER A 21 14.88 -0.14 -8.46
C SER A 21 13.86 -0.56 -7.39
N LEU A 22 13.98 -0.02 -6.18
CA LEU A 22 13.03 -0.28 -5.09
C LEU A 22 11.62 0.20 -5.44
N HIS A 23 11.47 1.39 -6.03
CA HIS A 23 10.17 1.89 -6.47
C HIS A 23 9.59 1.13 -7.66
N ILE A 24 10.40 0.76 -8.65
CA ILE A 24 9.94 0.01 -9.82
C ILE A 24 9.53 -1.41 -9.41
N VAL A 25 10.40 -2.14 -8.72
CA VAL A 25 10.11 -3.51 -8.28
C VAL A 25 8.95 -3.51 -7.28
N GLY A 26 9.07 -2.76 -6.18
CA GLY A 26 8.04 -2.73 -5.14
C GLY A 26 6.74 -2.11 -5.63
N GLY A 27 6.82 -0.89 -6.15
CA GLY A 27 5.65 -0.07 -6.43
C GLY A 27 4.97 -0.31 -7.76
N HIS A 28 5.73 -0.48 -8.85
CA HIS A 28 5.17 -0.59 -10.20
C HIS A 28 4.92 -2.04 -10.63
N ILE A 29 5.62 -3.01 -10.06
CA ILE A 29 5.46 -4.43 -10.40
C ILE A 29 4.69 -5.16 -9.29
N LEU A 30 5.24 -5.22 -8.08
CA LEU A 30 4.72 -6.07 -7.01
C LEU A 30 3.37 -5.60 -6.46
N ILE A 31 3.17 -4.29 -6.26
CA ILE A 31 1.90 -3.74 -5.78
C ILE A 31 0.74 -3.95 -6.77
N PRO A 32 0.87 -3.68 -8.08
CA PRO A 32 -0.18 -4.00 -9.05
C PRO A 32 -0.52 -5.48 -9.15
N ILE A 33 0.49 -6.37 -9.05
CA ILE A 33 0.27 -7.82 -8.95
C ILE A 33 -0.57 -8.14 -7.71
N LEU A 34 -0.20 -7.59 -6.55
CA LEU A 34 -0.95 -7.78 -5.31
C LEU A 34 -2.39 -7.27 -5.42
N LEU A 35 -2.59 -6.08 -6.01
CA LEU A 35 -3.91 -5.50 -6.22
C LEU A 35 -4.75 -6.38 -7.16
N GLY A 36 -4.20 -6.81 -8.29
CA GLY A 36 -4.87 -7.67 -9.27
C GLY A 36 -5.25 -9.03 -8.67
N LEU A 37 -4.34 -9.68 -7.95
CA LEU A 37 -4.61 -10.95 -7.27
C LEU A 37 -5.67 -10.79 -6.17
N SER A 38 -5.66 -9.67 -5.45
CA SER A 38 -6.66 -9.40 -4.41
C SER A 38 -8.05 -9.19 -5.02
N ILE A 39 -8.16 -8.41 -6.11
CA ILE A 39 -9.41 -8.19 -6.86
C ILE A 39 -9.94 -9.51 -7.43
N TRP A 40 -9.06 -10.30 -8.06
CA TRP A 40 -9.44 -11.58 -8.67
C TRP A 40 -10.03 -12.54 -7.62
N ARG A 41 -9.39 -12.65 -6.46
CA ARG A 41 -9.81 -13.58 -5.40
C ARG A 41 -11.17 -13.22 -4.80
N GLN A 42 -11.53 -11.94 -4.74
CA GLN A 42 -12.79 -11.50 -4.12
C GLN A 42 -14.00 -11.58 -5.06
N ARG A 43 -13.92 -12.36 -6.14
CA ARG A 43 -15.09 -12.66 -6.98
C ARG A 43 -16.18 -13.43 -6.21
N ASP A 44 -15.78 -14.19 -5.19
CA ASP A 44 -16.67 -15.08 -4.43
C ASP A 44 -16.84 -14.68 -2.94
N GLY A 45 -16.37 -13.49 -2.52
CA GLY A 45 -16.36 -13.10 -1.10
C GLY A 45 -16.52 -11.60 -0.83
N ALA A 46 -16.64 -11.25 0.46
CA ALA A 46 -16.84 -9.87 0.91
C ALA A 46 -15.66 -8.97 0.50
N ARG A 47 -15.96 -7.87 -0.20
CA ARG A 47 -14.93 -7.01 -0.77
C ARG A 47 -14.33 -6.05 0.26
N ASN A 48 -12.99 -5.96 0.34
CA ASN A 48 -12.31 -5.01 1.24
C ASN A 48 -11.71 -3.83 0.46
N TYR A 49 -12.57 -2.85 0.18
CA TYR A 49 -12.21 -1.64 -0.56
C TYR A 49 -11.14 -0.79 0.10
N VAL A 50 -11.04 -0.80 1.43
CA VAL A 50 -10.02 -0.03 2.16
C VAL A 50 -8.63 -0.60 1.88
N SER A 51 -8.49 -1.92 1.76
CA SER A 51 -7.22 -2.55 1.37
C SER A 51 -6.82 -2.23 -0.07
N TYR A 52 -7.79 -2.20 -1.00
CA TYR A 52 -7.51 -1.80 -2.40
C TYR A 52 -7.07 -0.35 -2.49
N ASN A 53 -7.76 0.53 -1.75
CA ASN A 53 -7.38 1.92 -1.64
C ASN A 53 -5.94 2.04 -1.14
N PHE A 54 -5.59 1.32 -0.06
CA PHE A 54 -4.24 1.30 0.48
C PHE A 54 -3.18 0.85 -0.53
N PHE A 55 -3.39 -0.24 -1.28
CA PHE A 55 -2.43 -0.65 -2.32
C PHE A 55 -2.32 0.39 -3.44
N PHE A 56 -3.44 0.99 -3.83
CA PHE A 56 -3.45 2.03 -4.85
C PHE A 56 -2.68 3.29 -4.41
N THR A 57 -2.76 3.70 -3.14
CA THR A 57 -1.96 4.85 -2.67
C THR A 57 -0.46 4.58 -2.74
N TRP A 58 0.01 3.35 -2.51
CA TRP A 58 1.42 2.97 -2.70
C TRP A 58 1.88 2.93 -4.16
N LEU A 59 0.96 2.65 -5.09
CA LEU A 59 1.23 2.81 -6.52
C LEU A 59 1.44 4.28 -6.87
N LEU A 60 0.53 5.18 -6.42
CA LEU A 60 0.65 6.63 -6.61
C LEU A 60 1.93 7.19 -5.97
N TYR A 61 2.28 6.67 -4.80
CA TYR A 61 3.54 6.95 -4.11
C TYR A 61 4.72 6.68 -5.01
N SER A 62 4.79 5.49 -5.58
CA SER A 62 5.92 5.10 -6.42
C SER A 62 5.97 5.88 -7.72
N ILE A 63 4.82 6.13 -8.37
CA ILE A 63 4.73 6.99 -9.56
C ILE A 63 5.36 8.36 -9.27
N THR A 64 4.97 8.99 -8.16
CA THR A 64 5.46 10.31 -7.74
C THR A 64 6.98 10.37 -7.63
N PHE A 65 7.58 9.39 -6.95
CA PHE A 65 9.04 9.34 -6.74
C PHE A 65 9.80 8.95 -8.00
N THR A 66 9.15 8.30 -8.98
CA THR A 66 9.74 7.94 -10.29
C THR A 66 9.50 8.97 -11.40
N LEU A 67 8.84 10.11 -11.15
CA LEU A 67 8.51 11.08 -12.22
C LEU A 67 9.74 11.56 -13.01
N LEU A 68 10.86 11.85 -12.33
CA LEU A 68 12.10 12.27 -13.01
C LEU A 68 12.70 11.16 -13.88
N LEU A 69 12.58 9.90 -13.46
CA LEU A 69 13.03 8.76 -14.24
C LEU A 69 12.21 8.64 -15.54
N TYR A 70 10.89 8.78 -15.44
CA TYR A 70 10.00 8.74 -16.61
C TYR A 70 10.20 9.94 -17.55
N ALA A 71 10.62 11.08 -17.02
CA ALA A 71 10.98 12.24 -17.82
C ALA A 71 12.37 12.16 -18.47
N GLY A 72 13.21 11.18 -18.09
CA GLY A 72 14.61 11.11 -18.50
C GLY A 72 15.47 12.24 -17.91
N GLN A 73 15.05 12.82 -16.78
CA GLN A 73 15.67 13.99 -16.13
C GLN A 73 16.21 13.66 -14.72
N GLN A 74 16.42 12.38 -14.44
CA GLN A 74 16.99 11.91 -13.17
C GLN A 74 18.48 12.28 -13.00
N THR A 75 19.20 12.47 -14.11
CA THR A 75 20.62 12.88 -14.13
C THR A 75 20.83 14.04 -15.12
N GLY A 76 21.99 14.69 -15.08
CA GLY A 76 22.34 15.74 -16.04
C GLY A 76 21.91 17.14 -15.56
N PRO A 77 21.48 18.05 -16.46
CA PRO A 77 21.07 19.40 -16.07
C PRO A 77 19.83 19.38 -15.16
N GLU A 78 19.48 20.56 -14.62
CA GLU A 78 18.30 20.72 -13.77
C GLU A 78 17.01 20.37 -14.55
N PRO A 79 16.07 19.60 -13.96
CA PRO A 79 14.83 19.21 -14.64
C PRO A 79 13.97 20.41 -15.03
N THR A 80 13.06 20.21 -15.98
CA THR A 80 12.14 21.26 -16.40
C THR A 80 11.27 21.72 -15.23
N TRP A 81 11.03 23.03 -15.18
CA TRP A 81 10.31 23.66 -14.07
C TRP A 81 8.96 22.99 -13.77
N ASN A 82 8.20 22.62 -14.79
CA ASN A 82 6.87 22.03 -14.63
C ASN A 82 6.92 20.65 -13.96
N ILE A 83 7.85 19.78 -14.37
CA ILE A 83 7.99 18.45 -13.78
C ILE A 83 8.50 18.59 -12.35
N CYS A 84 9.50 19.44 -12.13
CA CYS A 84 10.11 19.63 -10.82
C CYS A 84 9.12 20.21 -9.80
N ARG A 85 8.32 21.19 -10.22
CA ARG A 85 7.25 21.77 -9.40
C ARG A 85 6.17 20.75 -9.04
N THR A 86 5.68 20.00 -10.02
CA THR A 86 4.65 18.98 -9.81
C THR A 86 5.15 17.89 -8.87
N GLN A 87 6.37 17.39 -9.10
CA GLN A 87 6.97 16.39 -8.23
C GLN A 87 7.17 16.95 -6.81
N ALA A 88 7.71 18.17 -6.67
CA ALA A 88 7.92 18.81 -5.37
C ALA A 88 6.62 18.94 -4.57
N ALA A 89 5.49 19.24 -5.20
CA ALA A 89 4.20 19.27 -4.52
C ALA A 89 3.73 17.87 -4.09
N LEU A 90 3.84 16.89 -4.99
CA LEU A 90 3.41 15.52 -4.72
C LEU A 90 4.24 14.82 -3.64
N VAL A 91 5.56 15.08 -3.54
CA VAL A 91 6.42 14.43 -2.52
C VAL A 91 6.08 14.84 -1.08
N TYR A 92 5.38 15.95 -0.86
CA TYR A 92 4.85 16.31 0.46
C TYR A 92 3.44 15.77 0.70
N ALA A 93 2.63 15.66 -0.35
CA ALA A 93 1.24 15.19 -0.26
C ALA A 93 1.10 13.67 -0.15
N VAL A 94 1.87 12.92 -0.95
CA VAL A 94 1.67 11.47 -1.10
C VAL A 94 2.17 10.66 0.10
N PRO A 95 3.21 11.05 0.87
CA PRO A 95 3.48 10.44 2.17
C PRO A 95 2.33 10.56 3.16
N ILE A 96 1.63 11.71 3.19
CA ILE A 96 0.43 11.90 4.01
C ILE A 96 -0.69 10.97 3.53
N LEU A 97 -0.89 10.87 2.21
CA LEU A 97 -1.87 9.95 1.60
C LEU A 97 -1.64 8.50 2.06
N VAL A 98 -0.40 8.03 2.00
CA VAL A 98 -0.04 6.68 2.40
C VAL A 98 -0.17 6.48 3.91
N ALA A 99 0.30 7.43 4.73
CA ALA A 99 0.23 7.33 6.18
C ALA A 99 -1.22 7.27 6.68
N THR A 100 -2.06 8.14 6.14
CA THR A 100 -3.50 8.16 6.46
C THR A 100 -4.20 6.90 5.94
N ALA A 101 -3.87 6.42 4.73
CA ALA A 101 -4.39 5.15 4.23
C ALA A 101 -4.01 3.97 5.14
N SER A 102 -2.77 3.89 5.64
CA SER A 102 -2.34 2.91 6.65
C SER A 102 -3.23 2.97 7.89
N CYS A 103 -3.42 4.17 8.44
CA CYS A 103 -4.25 4.38 9.63
C CYS A 103 -5.70 3.92 9.39
N THR A 104 -6.30 4.27 8.24
CA THR A 104 -7.67 3.84 7.89
C THR A 104 -7.77 2.32 7.70
N LEU A 105 -6.72 1.67 7.21
CA LEU A 105 -6.67 0.21 7.07
C LEU A 105 -6.65 -0.47 8.44
N VAL A 106 -5.82 0.01 9.37
CA VAL A 106 -5.75 -0.50 10.75
C VAL A 106 -7.08 -0.26 11.48
N PHE A 107 -7.70 0.91 11.29
CA PHE A 107 -9.02 1.21 11.84
C PHE A 107 -10.12 0.31 11.26
N GLN A 108 -10.10 0.06 9.94
CA GLN A 108 -11.06 -0.87 9.33
C GLN A 108 -10.86 -2.28 9.87
N ALA A 109 -9.62 -2.73 10.02
CA ALA A 109 -9.31 -4.03 10.61
C ALA A 109 -9.85 -4.13 12.05
N SER A 110 -9.60 -3.11 12.89
CA SER A 110 -10.10 -3.08 14.27
C SER A 110 -11.63 -3.11 14.34
N ALA A 111 -12.30 -2.35 13.49
CA ALA A 111 -13.75 -2.30 13.44
C ALA A 111 -14.35 -3.64 12.98
N LEU A 112 -13.74 -4.30 11.98
CA LEU A 112 -14.16 -5.65 11.57
C LEU A 112 -14.02 -6.66 12.71
N PHE A 113 -12.96 -6.57 13.52
CA PHE A 113 -12.81 -7.42 14.70
C PHE A 113 -13.86 -7.16 15.77
N MET A 114 -14.23 -5.90 16.00
CA MET A 114 -15.26 -5.54 16.98
C MET A 114 -16.65 -6.01 16.53
N ASP A 115 -16.98 -5.89 15.24
CA ASP A 115 -18.25 -6.36 14.68
C ASP A 115 -18.42 -7.89 14.85
N ILE A 116 -17.35 -8.67 14.67
CA ILE A 116 -17.39 -10.13 14.86
C ILE A 116 -17.80 -10.46 16.30
N ARG A 117 -17.36 -9.68 17.29
CA ARG A 117 -17.74 -9.87 18.71
C ARG A 117 -19.23 -9.62 18.95
N ALA A 118 -19.82 -8.67 18.23
CA ALA A 118 -21.24 -8.34 18.38
C ALA A 118 -22.15 -9.39 17.72
N THR A 119 -21.67 -10.07 16.69
CA THR A 119 -22.49 -10.96 15.84
C THR A 119 -22.73 -12.34 16.46
N GLU A 120 -21.92 -12.77 17.45
CA GLU A 120 -22.26 -13.94 18.27
C GLU A 120 -23.58 -13.77 19.05
N SER A 121 -24.14 -12.55 19.08
CA SER A 121 -25.44 -12.21 19.67
C SER A 121 -26.64 -12.28 18.69
N ASN A 122 -26.53 -13.09 17.63
CA ASN A 122 -27.70 -13.70 16.96
C ASN A 122 -28.48 -12.88 15.89
N LYS A 123 -27.82 -12.06 15.04
CA LYS A 123 -28.38 -11.65 13.73
C LYS A 123 -27.30 -11.50 12.66
N ILE A 124 -27.50 -12.15 11.51
CA ILE A 124 -26.70 -11.97 10.28
C ILE A 124 -26.98 -10.55 9.75
N ILE A 125 -26.18 -9.57 10.17
CA ILE A 125 -26.25 -8.22 9.61
C ILE A 125 -25.64 -8.28 8.22
N GLN A 126 -26.48 -8.16 7.18
CA GLN A 126 -26.03 -7.91 5.82
C GLN A 126 -25.17 -6.63 5.82
N ARG A 127 -23.88 -6.79 5.61
CA ARG A 127 -22.94 -5.67 5.47
C ARG A 127 -23.24 -4.94 4.18
N ASN A 128 -24.02 -3.85 4.27
CA ASN A 128 -24.21 -2.94 3.17
C ASN A 128 -22.85 -2.39 2.70
N PHE A 129 -22.56 -2.69 1.44
CA PHE A 129 -21.37 -2.32 0.69
C PHE A 129 -21.02 -0.82 0.79
N PHE A 130 -22.06 0.02 0.76
CA PHE A 130 -21.99 1.49 0.88
C PHE A 130 -22.26 1.99 2.29
N SER A 131 -21.76 1.31 3.31
CA SER A 131 -21.74 1.94 4.64
C SER A 131 -20.96 3.25 4.54
N MET A 132 -21.55 4.36 4.98
CA MET A 132 -20.91 5.68 5.04
C MET A 132 -19.51 5.61 5.67
N ARG A 133 -19.28 4.66 6.59
CA ARG A 133 -17.97 4.37 7.16
C ARG A 133 -16.90 4.04 6.11
N ASN A 134 -17.19 3.13 5.17
CA ASN A 134 -16.22 2.75 4.14
C ASN A 134 -15.92 3.92 3.20
N LEU A 135 -16.95 4.70 2.83
CA LEU A 135 -16.76 5.88 1.99
C LEU A 135 -15.85 6.91 2.67
N VAL A 136 -16.10 7.21 3.95
CA VAL A 136 -15.25 8.12 4.73
C VAL A 136 -13.82 7.60 4.82
N LEU A 137 -13.62 6.31 5.13
CA LEU A 137 -12.28 5.72 5.23
C LEU A 137 -11.51 5.74 3.90
N ILE A 138 -12.20 5.64 2.76
CA ILE A 138 -11.56 5.70 1.44
C ILE A 138 -11.24 7.14 1.05
N CYS A 139 -12.17 8.08 1.26
CA CYS A 139 -12.02 9.48 0.84
C CYS A 139 -11.08 10.28 1.74
N PHE A 140 -11.05 9.98 3.05
CA PHE A 140 -10.30 10.75 4.05
C PHE A 140 -8.80 10.92 3.72
N PRO A 141 -8.05 9.87 3.31
CA PRO A 141 -6.67 10.01 2.89
C PRO A 141 -6.45 11.01 1.75
N TYR A 142 -7.35 11.05 0.76
CA TYR A 142 -7.24 11.95 -0.39
C TYR A 142 -7.55 13.39 -0.03
N VAL A 143 -8.55 13.63 0.83
CA VAL A 143 -8.89 14.98 1.29
C VAL A 143 -7.71 15.59 2.05
N LEU A 144 -7.09 14.83 2.95
CA LEU A 144 -5.90 15.29 3.65
C LEU A 144 -4.73 15.53 2.70
N ALA A 145 -4.44 14.58 1.80
CA ALA A 145 -3.37 14.73 0.82
C ALA A 145 -3.57 15.94 -0.11
N ALA A 146 -4.81 16.25 -0.52
CA ALA A 146 -5.12 17.42 -1.32
C ALA A 146 -4.77 18.73 -0.58
N GLY A 147 -5.01 18.81 0.73
CA GLY A 147 -4.56 19.94 1.54
C GLY A 147 -3.04 20.13 1.51
N TYR A 148 -2.28 19.03 1.63
CA TYR A 148 -0.81 19.05 1.54
C TYR A 148 -0.28 19.25 0.12
N LEU A 149 -1.10 19.08 -0.90
CA LEU A 149 -0.74 19.39 -2.28
C LEU A 149 -0.81 20.90 -2.55
N ILE A 150 -1.81 21.58 -1.99
CA ILE A 150 -2.08 23.01 -2.23
C ILE A 150 -0.94 23.88 -1.67
N GLY A 151 -0.50 23.67 -0.43
CA GLY A 151 0.51 24.50 0.24
C GLY A 151 1.82 24.64 -0.55
N PRO A 152 2.55 23.54 -0.80
CA PRO A 152 3.75 23.55 -1.63
C PRO A 152 3.49 24.07 -3.05
N SER A 153 2.31 23.81 -3.63
CA SER A 153 1.97 24.30 -4.97
C SER A 153 1.86 25.82 -5.05
N VAL A 154 1.31 26.46 -4.01
CA VAL A 154 1.21 27.93 -3.89
C VAL A 154 2.60 28.53 -3.70
N VAL A 155 3.38 27.96 -2.78
CA VAL A 155 4.76 28.37 -2.50
C VAL A 155 5.65 28.26 -3.74
N ALA A 156 5.46 27.21 -4.54
CA ALA A 156 6.16 27.00 -5.80
C ALA A 156 5.93 28.12 -6.82
N ILE A 157 4.72 28.70 -6.86
CA ILE A 157 4.39 29.81 -7.75
C ILE A 157 5.14 31.08 -7.32
N GLY A 158 5.12 31.37 -6.02
CA GLY A 158 5.70 32.60 -5.48
C GLY A 158 7.24 32.62 -5.45
N ALA A 159 7.90 31.46 -5.34
CA ALA A 159 9.33 31.41 -5.10
C ALA A 159 10.05 30.33 -5.93
N ARG A 160 10.15 30.52 -7.25
CA ARG A 160 10.73 29.51 -8.17
C ARG A 160 12.12 28.99 -7.77
N LYS A 161 12.96 29.86 -7.19
CA LYS A 161 14.33 29.51 -6.76
C LYS A 161 14.37 28.54 -5.57
N THR A 162 13.25 28.28 -4.89
CA THR A 162 13.18 27.40 -3.72
C THR A 162 13.09 25.92 -4.08
N ILE A 163 12.70 25.60 -5.31
CA ILE A 163 12.55 24.21 -5.75
C ILE A 163 13.76 23.84 -6.59
N SER A 164 14.46 22.80 -6.15
CA SER A 164 15.57 22.24 -6.91
C SER A 164 15.73 20.76 -6.60
N ARG A 165 16.26 20.00 -7.57
CA ARG A 165 16.69 18.61 -7.38
C ARG A 165 17.89 18.52 -6.44
N SER A 166 18.74 19.55 -6.40
CA SER A 166 19.98 19.56 -5.60
C SER A 166 19.77 19.30 -4.09
N ASN A 167 18.58 19.61 -3.57
CA ASN A 167 18.26 19.45 -2.15
C ASN A 167 18.00 18.01 -1.71
N ALA A 168 17.43 17.17 -2.59
CA ALA A 168 17.04 15.79 -2.27
C ALA A 168 17.72 14.73 -3.16
N LEU A 169 18.66 15.15 -4.01
CA LEU A 169 19.46 14.35 -4.95
C LEU A 169 18.67 13.62 -6.04
N PHE A 170 17.61 12.87 -5.69
CA PHE A 170 16.92 11.92 -6.59
C PHE A 170 15.54 12.39 -7.05
N TYR A 171 14.96 13.37 -6.37
CA TYR A 171 13.69 13.99 -6.71
C TYR A 171 13.75 15.49 -6.41
N CYS A 172 12.81 16.24 -6.97
CA CYS A 172 12.65 17.66 -6.67
C CYS A 172 11.99 17.87 -5.31
N SER A 173 12.59 18.71 -4.49
CA SER A 173 12.03 19.15 -3.22
C SER A 173 12.21 20.65 -3.02
N SER A 174 11.39 21.23 -2.13
CA SER A 174 11.56 22.62 -1.73
C SER A 174 12.66 22.72 -0.66
N ASN A 175 13.48 23.77 -0.74
CA ASN A 175 14.45 24.11 0.30
C ASN A 175 13.80 24.74 1.56
N LEU A 176 12.49 24.96 1.54
CA LEU A 176 11.78 25.54 2.68
C LEU A 176 11.63 24.52 3.79
N ARG A 177 12.45 24.69 4.84
CA ARG A 177 12.47 23.83 6.02
C ARG A 177 11.08 23.66 6.65
N ALA A 178 10.25 24.69 6.64
CA ALA A 178 8.90 24.63 7.20
C ALA A 178 8.02 23.57 6.53
N LEU A 179 8.06 23.44 5.20
CA LEU A 179 7.25 22.44 4.47
C LEU A 179 7.69 21.02 4.81
N THR A 180 9.00 20.80 4.85
CA THR A 180 9.59 19.51 5.21
C THR A 180 9.26 19.14 6.65
N VAL A 181 9.44 20.06 7.61
CA VAL A 181 9.14 19.79 9.02
C VAL A 181 7.66 19.53 9.24
N VAL A 182 6.76 20.33 8.66
CA VAL A 182 5.31 20.13 8.80
C VAL A 182 4.89 18.77 8.22
N SER A 183 5.29 18.46 6.98
CA SER A 183 4.96 17.17 6.34
C SER A 183 5.51 15.98 7.12
N ALA A 184 6.81 15.99 7.47
CA ALA A 184 7.46 14.90 8.19
C ALA A 184 6.86 14.70 9.60
N THR A 185 6.57 15.80 10.32
CA THR A 185 5.94 15.74 11.64
C THR A 185 4.55 15.13 11.55
N SER A 186 3.74 15.56 10.58
CA SER A 186 2.38 15.03 10.40
C SER A 186 2.37 13.56 10.03
N VAL A 187 3.25 13.12 9.11
CA VAL A 187 3.44 11.69 8.80
C VAL A 187 3.83 10.91 10.05
N GLY A 188 4.82 11.41 10.82
CA GLY A 188 5.29 10.78 12.05
C GLY A 188 4.19 10.62 13.10
N VAL A 189 3.36 11.66 13.30
CA VAL A 189 2.21 11.63 14.22
C VAL A 189 1.17 10.60 13.76
N ILE A 190 0.83 10.57 12.48
CA ILE A 190 -0.15 9.61 11.94
C ILE A 190 0.36 8.17 12.09
N PHE A 191 1.65 7.91 11.82
CA PHE A 191 2.24 6.60 12.03
C PHE A 191 2.29 6.22 13.51
N LEU A 192 2.58 7.15 14.42
CA LEU A 192 2.54 6.88 15.85
C LEU A 192 1.13 6.48 16.31
N ILE A 193 0.10 7.19 15.85
CA ILE A 193 -1.31 6.83 16.11
C ILE A 193 -1.60 5.42 15.55
N THR A 194 -1.12 5.12 14.35
CA THR A 194 -1.31 3.81 13.71
C THR A 194 -0.67 2.68 14.54
N VAL A 195 0.57 2.88 15.02
CA VAL A 195 1.27 1.92 15.89
C VAL A 195 0.54 1.72 17.20
N ILE A 196 0.04 2.78 17.84
CA ILE A 196 -0.76 2.68 19.07
C ILE A 196 -2.00 1.80 18.82
N MET A 197 -2.71 2.05 17.73
CA MET A 197 -3.88 1.26 17.34
C MET A 197 -3.53 -0.21 17.09
N GLU A 198 -2.42 -0.49 16.40
CA GLU A 198 -1.93 -1.86 16.18
C GLU A 198 -1.62 -2.59 17.48
N VAL A 199 -0.92 -1.92 18.41
CA VAL A 199 -0.59 -2.50 19.71
C VAL A 199 -1.85 -2.78 20.53
N LEU A 200 -2.84 -1.88 20.49
CA LEU A 200 -4.14 -2.10 21.16
C LEU A 200 -4.88 -3.31 20.55
N ILE A 201 -4.92 -3.42 19.22
CA ILE A 201 -5.52 -4.56 18.51
C ILE A 201 -4.78 -5.86 18.87
N ALA A 202 -3.45 -5.85 18.83
CA ALA A 202 -2.62 -7.00 19.15
C ALA A 202 -2.81 -7.46 20.61
N ARG A 203 -2.86 -6.52 21.57
CA ARG A 203 -3.15 -6.82 22.99
C ARG A 203 -4.54 -7.42 23.17
N MET A 204 -5.55 -6.87 22.49
CA MET A 204 -6.91 -7.41 22.52
C MET A 204 -6.99 -8.83 21.94
N LEU A 205 -6.24 -9.12 20.88
CA LEU A 205 -6.17 -10.44 20.27
C LEU A 205 -5.39 -11.43 21.13
N ALA A 206 -4.25 -11.02 21.70
CA ALA A 206 -3.45 -11.86 22.58
C ALA A 206 -4.22 -12.28 23.85
N LYS A 207 -4.99 -11.34 24.44
CA LYS A 207 -5.84 -11.66 25.60
C LYS A 207 -6.88 -12.73 25.27
N ARG A 208 -7.45 -12.71 24.06
CA ARG A 208 -8.44 -13.71 23.62
C ARG A 208 -7.82 -15.04 23.24
N ALA A 209 -6.69 -15.03 22.53
CA ALA A 209 -5.96 -16.25 22.18
C ALA A 209 -5.50 -17.03 23.42
N ARG A 210 -5.37 -16.38 24.58
CA ARG A 210 -5.10 -17.05 25.86
C ARG A 210 -6.33 -17.75 26.45
N ILE A 211 -7.53 -17.27 26.14
CA ILE A 211 -8.81 -17.79 26.66
C ILE A 211 -9.29 -18.96 25.79
N GLU A 212 -9.21 -18.83 24.46
CA GLU A 212 -9.54 -19.90 23.52
C GLU A 212 -8.32 -20.81 23.34
N GLN A 213 -8.33 -21.98 23.99
CA GLN A 213 -7.24 -22.97 24.04
C GLN A 213 -6.49 -23.16 22.70
N LEU A 214 -5.17 -23.02 22.78
CA LEU A 214 -4.01 -23.29 21.89
C LEU A 214 -4.16 -23.86 20.45
N GLY A 215 -5.25 -24.54 20.06
CA GLY A 215 -5.37 -25.17 18.75
C GLY A 215 -5.43 -24.20 17.55
N SER A 216 -5.86 -22.96 17.78
CA SER A 216 -5.99 -21.91 16.74
C SER A 216 -4.70 -21.11 16.48
N TRP A 217 -3.72 -21.18 17.39
CA TRP A 217 -2.59 -20.25 17.42
C TRP A 217 -1.70 -20.32 16.17
N TRP A 218 -1.50 -21.52 15.62
CA TRP A 218 -0.74 -21.71 14.38
C TRP A 218 -1.37 -21.01 13.17
N LYS A 219 -2.70 -20.97 13.08
CA LYS A 219 -3.42 -20.25 12.01
C LYS A 219 -3.32 -18.73 12.22
N ALA A 220 -3.25 -18.26 13.47
CA ALA A 220 -3.10 -16.86 13.82
C ALA A 220 -1.65 -16.34 13.69
N SER A 221 -0.64 -17.22 13.76
CA SER A 221 0.79 -16.86 13.76
C SER A 221 1.18 -15.96 12.57
N GLY A 222 0.71 -16.28 11.36
CA GLY A 222 1.00 -15.50 10.16
C GLY A 222 0.42 -14.08 10.19
N PHE A 223 -0.70 -13.87 10.91
CA PHE A 223 -1.27 -12.54 11.09
C PHE A 223 -0.44 -11.69 12.06
N PHE A 224 0.02 -12.28 13.17
CA PHE A 224 0.87 -11.59 14.14
C PHE A 224 2.23 -11.21 13.56
N VAL A 225 2.86 -12.10 12.79
CA VAL A 225 4.13 -11.80 12.10
C VAL A 225 3.96 -10.62 11.15
N ARG A 226 2.85 -10.54 10.42
CA ARG A 226 2.56 -9.40 9.52
C ARG A 226 2.37 -8.10 10.26
N ILE A 227 1.59 -8.10 11.34
CA ILE A 227 1.44 -6.92 12.19
C ILE A 227 2.81 -6.51 12.71
N ALA A 228 3.59 -7.43 13.27
CA ALA A 228 4.91 -7.12 13.83
C ALA A 228 5.86 -6.51 12.78
N LEU A 229 5.91 -7.08 11.56
CA LEU A 229 6.72 -6.54 10.46
C LEU A 229 6.25 -5.15 10.03
N PHE A 230 4.94 -4.94 9.93
CA PHE A 230 4.39 -3.65 9.54
C PHE A 230 4.62 -2.59 10.65
N THR A 231 4.36 -2.92 11.91
CA THR A 231 4.66 -2.07 13.07
C THR A 231 6.15 -1.71 13.14
N ALA A 232 7.05 -2.69 12.93
CA ALA A 232 8.48 -2.43 12.91
C ALA A 232 8.85 -1.42 11.81
N TYR A 233 8.30 -1.60 10.60
CA TYR A 233 8.51 -0.63 9.51
C TYR A 233 7.97 0.77 9.84
N LEU A 234 6.79 0.87 10.47
CA LEU A 234 6.24 2.16 10.91
C LEU A 234 7.14 2.84 11.94
N LEU A 235 7.68 2.10 12.91
CA LEU A 235 8.63 2.63 13.90
C LEU A 235 9.93 3.11 13.24
N PHE A 236 10.49 2.34 12.31
CA PHE A 236 11.63 2.76 11.51
C PHE A 236 11.32 4.02 10.68
N SER A 237 10.12 4.12 10.14
CA SER A 237 9.66 5.30 9.38
C SER A 237 9.54 6.54 10.26
N VAL A 238 9.02 6.41 11.49
CA VAL A 238 8.96 7.50 12.48
C VAL A 238 10.37 7.96 12.86
N ALA A 239 11.30 7.04 13.08
CA ALA A 239 12.69 7.38 13.32
C ALA A 239 13.31 8.12 12.11
N ALA A 240 13.03 7.67 10.88
CA ALA A 240 13.46 8.35 9.66
C ALA A 240 12.89 9.77 9.54
N CYS A 241 11.63 10.01 9.95
CA CYS A 241 11.05 11.36 10.04
C CYS A 241 11.80 12.23 11.06
N GLY A 242 12.21 11.67 12.21
CA GLY A 242 13.05 12.38 13.18
C GLY A 242 14.41 12.77 12.60
N VAL A 243 15.08 11.83 11.93
CA VAL A 243 16.34 12.09 11.22
C VAL A 243 16.15 13.15 10.13
N GLU A 244 15.02 13.16 9.41
CA GLU A 244 14.71 14.19 8.39
C GLU A 244 14.70 15.60 8.98
N ILE A 245 14.10 15.76 10.17
CA ILE A 245 13.98 17.05 10.83
C ILE A 245 15.35 17.53 11.33
N SER A 246 16.20 16.61 11.80
CA SER A 246 17.53 16.91 12.31
C SER A 246 18.58 17.07 11.20
N GLN A 247 18.50 16.25 10.15
CA GLN A 247 19.49 16.12 9.07
C GLN A 247 18.80 15.94 7.71
N PRO A 248 18.32 17.02 7.09
CA PRO A 248 17.55 16.97 5.83
C PRO A 248 18.30 16.32 4.65
N SER A 249 19.63 16.32 4.68
CA SER A 249 20.51 15.77 3.64
C SER A 249 20.87 14.30 3.82
N SER A 250 20.33 13.62 4.84
CA SER A 250 20.70 12.24 5.12
C SER A 250 20.15 11.27 4.06
N PRO A 251 21.01 10.46 3.40
CA PRO A 251 20.58 9.47 2.41
C PRO A 251 19.74 8.34 3.02
N PHE A 252 19.85 8.13 4.34
CA PHE A 252 19.16 7.07 5.07
C PHE A 252 17.65 7.12 4.85
N ARG A 253 17.07 8.31 5.02
CA ARG A 253 15.64 8.53 4.83
C ARG A 253 15.18 8.09 3.44
N ILE A 254 15.93 8.46 2.41
CA ILE A 254 15.51 8.25 1.02
C ILE A 254 15.39 6.75 0.72
N ILE A 255 16.25 5.93 1.30
CA ILE A 255 16.20 4.47 1.15
C ILE A 255 15.08 3.84 1.97
N VAL A 256 14.91 4.23 3.23
CA VAL A 256 13.78 3.76 4.06
C VAL A 256 12.46 4.03 3.34
N GLN A 257 12.36 5.22 2.76
CA GLN A 257 11.22 5.68 2.00
C GLN A 257 10.94 4.83 0.74
N ALA A 258 11.99 4.52 -0.03
CA ALA A 258 11.87 3.70 -1.24
C ALA A 258 11.53 2.23 -0.94
N CYS A 259 11.89 1.72 0.25
CA CYS A 259 11.56 0.35 0.68
C CYS A 259 10.07 0.15 0.97
N GLY A 260 9.29 1.22 1.21
CA GLY A 260 7.90 1.13 1.66
C GLY A 260 7.00 0.23 0.81
N PRO A 261 6.91 0.41 -0.53
CA PRO A 261 6.10 -0.44 -1.39
C PRO A 261 6.49 -1.93 -1.33
N LEU A 262 7.80 -2.21 -1.23
CA LEU A 262 8.32 -3.58 -1.13
C LEU A 262 7.91 -4.23 0.21
N ILE A 263 8.02 -3.49 1.31
CA ILE A 263 7.59 -3.96 2.64
C ILE A 263 6.09 -4.24 2.65
N VAL A 264 5.28 -3.37 2.04
CA VAL A 264 3.84 -3.59 1.92
C VAL A 264 3.54 -4.86 1.14
N PHE A 265 4.22 -5.09 0.02
CA PHE A 265 4.10 -6.36 -0.68
C PHE A 265 4.53 -7.55 0.19
N ALA A 266 5.62 -7.45 0.93
CA ALA A 266 6.08 -8.54 1.82
C ALA A 266 5.05 -8.84 2.93
N VAL A 267 4.45 -7.81 3.53
CA VAL A 267 3.44 -7.97 4.58
C VAL A 267 2.15 -8.57 4.01
N PHE A 268 1.61 -8.02 2.92
CA PHE A 268 0.28 -8.39 2.42
C PHE A 268 0.29 -9.51 1.35
N GLY A 269 1.37 -9.63 0.58
CA GLY A 269 1.55 -10.65 -0.46
C GLY A 269 1.93 -12.03 0.06
N THR A 270 2.45 -12.14 1.29
CA THR A 270 2.81 -13.43 1.91
C THR A 270 1.61 -14.20 2.48
N THR A 271 0.38 -13.88 2.09
CA THR A 271 -0.79 -14.65 2.54
C THR A 271 -0.80 -16.04 1.91
N PRO A 272 -0.83 -17.15 2.70
CA PRO A 272 -0.90 -18.51 2.15
C PRO A 272 -2.08 -18.69 1.20
N ALA A 273 -3.15 -17.94 1.47
CA ALA A 273 -4.32 -17.77 0.62
C ALA A 273 -3.97 -17.37 -0.83
N LEU A 274 -3.09 -16.39 -1.04
CA LEU A 274 -2.65 -15.97 -2.36
C LEU A 274 -1.86 -17.07 -3.09
N TRP A 275 -1.01 -17.80 -2.37
CA TRP A 275 -0.10 -18.80 -2.96
C TRP A 275 -0.73 -20.17 -3.23
N SER A 276 -1.74 -20.57 -2.45
CA SER A 276 -2.43 -21.85 -2.67
C SER A 276 -3.20 -21.87 -3.99
N PHE A 277 -3.77 -20.74 -4.40
CA PHE A 277 -4.53 -20.64 -5.65
C PHE A 277 -3.63 -20.62 -6.89
N ALA A 278 -2.45 -19.98 -6.82
CA ALA A 278 -1.45 -20.06 -7.89
C ALA A 278 -0.96 -21.50 -8.16
N ARG A 279 -1.08 -22.39 -7.17
CA ARG A 279 -0.84 -23.82 -7.33
C ARG A 279 -2.01 -24.56 -7.98
N VAL A 280 -3.25 -24.23 -7.62
CA VAL A 280 -4.45 -24.88 -8.18
C VAL A 280 -4.67 -24.52 -9.65
N SER A 281 -4.43 -23.26 -10.05
CA SER A 281 -4.57 -22.84 -11.46
C SER A 281 -3.57 -23.50 -12.40
N ARG A 282 -2.38 -23.90 -11.92
CA ARG A 282 -1.43 -24.70 -12.71
C ARG A 282 -1.95 -26.12 -13.00
N ILE A 283 -2.73 -26.69 -12.08
CA ILE A 283 -3.25 -28.07 -12.22
C ILE A 283 -4.42 -28.08 -13.22
N SER A 284 -5.31 -27.09 -13.17
CA SER A 284 -6.46 -27.03 -14.09
C SER A 284 -6.07 -26.71 -15.53
N VAL A 285 -5.02 -25.92 -15.76
CA VAL A 285 -4.48 -25.70 -17.11
C VAL A 285 -3.85 -26.98 -17.68
N SER A 286 -3.15 -27.76 -16.85
CA SER A 286 -2.55 -29.03 -17.29
C SER A 286 -3.57 -30.13 -17.61
N LEU A 287 -4.75 -30.12 -16.98
CA LEU A 287 -5.80 -31.12 -17.23
C LEU A 287 -6.66 -30.80 -18.47
N SER A 288 -6.73 -29.53 -18.86
CA SER A 288 -7.48 -29.13 -20.06
C SER A 288 -6.78 -29.50 -21.36
N ASP A 289 -5.44 -29.62 -21.35
CA ASP A 289 -4.65 -30.11 -22.50
C ASP A 289 -4.77 -31.64 -22.71
N SER A 290 -5.16 -32.39 -21.68
CA SER A 290 -5.27 -33.85 -21.77
C SER A 290 -6.64 -34.34 -22.25
N ARG A 291 -7.64 -33.46 -22.40
CA ARG A 291 -9.02 -33.84 -22.74
C ARG A 291 -9.37 -33.74 -24.22
N THR A 292 -8.46 -33.22 -25.04
CA THR A 292 -8.65 -33.08 -26.51
C THR A 292 -8.29 -34.35 -27.29
N SER A 293 -7.90 -35.46 -26.63
CA SER A 293 -7.56 -36.73 -27.30
C SER A 293 -8.54 -37.89 -27.05
N ARG A 294 -9.65 -37.68 -26.33
CA ARG A 294 -10.68 -38.72 -26.10
C ARG A 294 -12.10 -38.22 -26.36
N THR A 295 -12.42 -38.06 -27.64
CA THR A 295 -13.82 -38.09 -28.11
C THR A 295 -13.90 -38.98 -29.35
N SER A 296 -14.04 -40.28 -29.10
CA SER A 296 -14.77 -41.19 -29.98
C SER A 296 -15.24 -42.36 -29.15
N ASP A 297 -16.32 -42.18 -28.39
CA ASP A 297 -17.36 -43.21 -28.38
C ASP A 297 -18.68 -42.67 -27.83
N LYS A 298 -19.72 -42.91 -28.63
CA LYS A 298 -21.12 -42.54 -28.44
C LYS A 298 -21.79 -43.62 -27.60
N SER A 299 -22.60 -43.25 -26.61
CA SER A 299 -23.87 -43.97 -26.38
C SER A 299 -24.85 -43.13 -25.57
N THR A 300 -25.98 -42.91 -26.21
CA THR A 300 -27.20 -42.20 -25.83
C THR A 300 -27.98 -42.96 -24.75
N THR A 301 -28.63 -42.24 -23.82
CA THR A 301 -29.98 -42.55 -23.31
C THR A 301 -30.55 -41.35 -22.52
N PRO A 302 -31.79 -40.91 -22.79
CA PRO A 302 -32.50 -39.94 -21.94
C PRO A 302 -33.48 -40.68 -21.00
N PHE A 303 -33.58 -40.24 -19.75
CA PHE A 303 -34.68 -40.65 -18.87
C PHE A 303 -35.37 -39.42 -18.26
N TYR A 304 -36.63 -39.28 -18.64
CA TYR A 304 -37.62 -38.34 -18.16
C TYR A 304 -38.36 -39.01 -16.98
N GLN A 305 -38.65 -38.29 -15.89
CA GLN A 305 -39.77 -38.63 -15.01
C GLN A 305 -40.46 -37.36 -14.48
N PRO A 306 -41.81 -37.30 -14.52
CA PRO A 306 -42.60 -36.20 -13.97
C PRO A 306 -42.89 -36.40 -12.48
N VAL A 307 -42.95 -35.28 -11.73
CA VAL A 307 -43.36 -35.26 -10.32
C VAL A 307 -44.89 -35.14 -10.24
N THR A 308 -45.52 -36.13 -9.62
CA THR A 308 -46.94 -36.16 -9.26
C THR A 308 -47.20 -35.40 -7.96
N THR A 309 -48.28 -34.64 -7.97
CA THR A 309 -48.99 -34.04 -6.83
C THR A 309 -49.54 -35.08 -5.85
N SER A 310 -49.48 -34.83 -4.55
CA SER A 310 -50.47 -35.35 -3.60
C SER A 310 -50.73 -34.38 -2.44
N VAL A 311 -52.02 -34.18 -2.21
CA VAL A 311 -52.71 -33.43 -1.16
C VAL A 311 -52.52 -34.09 0.22
N ALA A 312 -52.35 -33.26 1.25
CA ALA A 312 -53.00 -33.37 2.56
C ALA A 312 -52.83 -32.04 3.31
#